data_AF-A0A8D8C4G9-F1
#
_entry.id   AF-A0A8D8C4G9-F1
#
_cell.length_a   1.000
_cell.length_b   1.000
_cell.length_c   1.000
_cell.angle_alpha   90.00
_cell.angle_beta   90.00
_cell.angle_gamma   90.00
#
_symmetry.space_group_name_H-M   'P 1'
#
loop_
_entity.id
_entity.type
_entity.pdbx_description
1 polymer ?
#
loop_
_entity_poly.entity_id
_entity_poly.type
_entity_poly.pdbx_seq_one_letter_code
_entity_poly.pdbx_strand_id
1 'polypeptide(L)'
;MQPHRTTHLKRASPITPQSVPSQTRTKSHTQMPPWHRPKSLERPQTWHSFKTIDPDTSQLARYHVQDLPEECREEAVDLLGRHFLPDEPLCRALRIPEDPTSSSELRRIWRELTGQRIAQVCYREASDEIVALDLLNVVGKGDRLEVQSERLGRVFKVGELLCERGDLFERYKAEFLLSSGGLLVMPKYRGFKIATEMLRTRRVICEAMGLKLSATVFTSPGSQTAAKKVGFKEEVVMSYEELRTEHDFPEVNYKFVKLMTLLVE
;
A
#
# COMPACT_ATOMS: atom_id res chain seq x y z
N MET A 1 70.27 -12.92 -61.60
CA MET A 1 69.60 -11.74 -60.99
C MET A 1 68.11 -11.84 -61.28
N GLN A 2 67.25 -11.78 -60.27
CA GLN A 2 65.78 -11.78 -60.39
C GLN A 2 65.29 -10.51 -61.15
N PRO A 3 64.05 -10.47 -61.70
CA PRO A 3 62.89 -10.11 -60.86
C PRO A 3 61.53 -10.78 -61.19
N HIS A 4 60.81 -11.03 -60.09
CA HIS A 4 59.40 -10.74 -59.79
C HIS A 4 58.25 -11.18 -60.72
N ARG A 5 57.47 -12.13 -60.16
CA ARG A 5 56.07 -12.44 -60.45
C ARG A 5 55.16 -11.24 -60.13
N THR A 6 54.26 -10.92 -61.06
CA THR A 6 53.09 -10.05 -60.81
C THR A 6 51.82 -10.86 -61.03
N THR A 7 51.12 -11.16 -59.94
CA THR A 7 49.84 -11.87 -59.92
C THR A 7 48.67 -10.93 -60.18
N HIS A 8 47.80 -11.31 -61.13
CA HIS A 8 46.53 -10.66 -61.43
C HIS A 8 45.52 -10.81 -60.28
N LEU A 9 45.12 -9.71 -59.65
CA LEU A 9 43.93 -9.67 -58.78
C LEU A 9 42.66 -9.49 -59.62
N LYS A 10 41.78 -10.49 -59.58
CA LYS A 10 40.40 -10.41 -60.07
C LYS A 10 39.55 -9.58 -59.09
N ARG A 11 38.73 -8.67 -59.64
CA ARG A 11 37.70 -7.89 -58.93
C ARG A 11 36.71 -8.84 -58.24
N ALA A 12 36.49 -8.63 -56.94
CA ALA A 12 35.42 -9.24 -56.16
C ALA A 12 34.20 -8.30 -56.11
N SER A 13 33.01 -8.88 -56.26
CA SER A 13 31.70 -8.23 -56.14
C SER A 13 31.43 -7.73 -54.70
N PRO A 14 30.56 -6.72 -54.52
CA PRO A 14 30.27 -6.17 -53.19
C PRO A 14 29.50 -7.18 -52.32
N ILE A 15 30.02 -7.40 -51.12
CA ILE A 15 29.43 -8.23 -50.06
C ILE A 15 28.30 -7.43 -49.41
N THR A 16 27.08 -7.96 -49.47
CA THR A 16 25.92 -7.48 -48.71
C THR A 16 26.15 -7.72 -47.21
N PRO A 17 25.87 -6.77 -46.29
CA PRO A 17 25.97 -7.03 -44.86
C PRO A 17 24.92 -8.06 -44.44
N GLN A 18 25.35 -9.20 -43.92
CA GLN A 18 24.49 -10.15 -43.24
C GLN A 18 23.89 -9.47 -42.00
N SER A 19 22.57 -9.41 -41.94
CA SER A 19 21.81 -8.94 -40.78
C SER A 19 22.08 -9.85 -39.59
N VAL A 20 22.66 -9.26 -38.53
CA VAL A 20 22.75 -9.89 -37.20
C VAL A 20 21.33 -10.14 -36.70
N PRO A 21 20.95 -11.36 -36.26
CA PRO A 21 19.66 -11.56 -35.64
C PRO A 21 19.64 -10.82 -34.31
N SER A 22 18.85 -9.75 -34.25
CA SER A 22 18.43 -9.09 -33.02
C SER A 22 17.76 -10.14 -32.13
N GLN A 23 18.48 -10.65 -31.14
CA GLN A 23 17.88 -11.38 -30.03
C GLN A 23 17.08 -10.38 -29.20
N THR A 24 15.84 -10.12 -29.62
CA THR A 24 14.81 -9.57 -28.75
C THR A 24 14.62 -10.56 -27.62
N ARG A 25 15.26 -10.29 -26.49
CA ARG A 25 15.01 -10.94 -25.22
C ARG A 25 13.57 -10.58 -24.82
N THR A 26 12.61 -11.39 -25.26
CA THR A 26 11.26 -11.38 -24.73
C THR A 26 11.37 -11.54 -23.23
N LYS A 27 11.15 -10.45 -22.48
CA LYS A 27 10.92 -10.52 -21.04
C LYS A 27 9.66 -11.35 -20.88
N SER A 28 9.81 -12.63 -20.55
CA SER A 28 8.71 -13.43 -20.06
C SER A 28 8.26 -12.76 -18.76
N HIS A 29 7.14 -12.04 -18.81
CA HIS A 29 6.42 -11.64 -17.61
C HIS A 29 5.82 -12.91 -17.01
N THR A 30 6.65 -13.69 -16.29
CA THR A 30 6.14 -14.75 -15.43
C THR A 30 5.36 -14.04 -14.32
N GLN A 31 4.04 -14.10 -14.42
CA GLN A 31 3.15 -13.60 -13.37
C GLN A 31 3.48 -14.38 -12.08
N MET A 32 3.90 -13.67 -11.05
CA MET A 32 4.21 -14.28 -9.76
C MET A 32 2.93 -14.93 -9.19
N PRO A 33 3.04 -16.08 -8.49
CA PRO A 33 1.88 -16.67 -7.83
C PRO A 33 1.31 -15.69 -6.78
N PRO A 34 -0.01 -15.69 -6.57
CA PRO A 34 -0.64 -14.80 -5.60
C PRO A 34 -0.14 -15.11 -4.18
N TRP A 35 -0.01 -14.07 -3.36
CA TRP A 35 0.32 -14.24 -1.95
C TRP A 35 -0.81 -14.93 -1.19
N HIS A 36 -0.46 -15.77 -0.22
CA HIS A 36 -1.40 -16.42 0.68
C HIS A 36 -0.91 -16.33 2.13
N ARG A 37 -1.83 -16.00 3.06
CA ARG A 37 -1.56 -16.05 4.50
C ARG A 37 -1.08 -17.44 4.92
N PRO A 38 0.01 -17.57 5.71
CA PRO A 38 0.48 -18.85 6.20
C PRO A 38 -0.61 -19.61 6.98
N LYS A 39 -0.82 -20.88 6.63
CA LYS A 39 -1.86 -21.74 7.24
C LYS A 39 -1.57 -22.11 8.70
N SER A 40 -0.32 -21.96 9.13
CA SER A 40 0.13 -22.26 10.49
C SER A 40 -0.31 -21.23 11.53
N LEU A 41 -0.77 -20.05 11.12
CA LEU A 41 -1.22 -19.01 12.02
C LEU A 41 -2.67 -19.24 12.42
N GLU A 42 -2.92 -19.28 13.73
CA GLU A 42 -4.27 -19.32 14.30
C GLU A 42 -5.08 -18.07 13.93
N ARG A 43 -6.41 -18.17 14.00
CA ARG A 43 -7.32 -17.06 13.72
C ARG A 43 -8.53 -17.08 14.66
N PRO A 44 -8.97 -15.91 15.17
CA PRO A 44 -8.27 -14.62 15.11
C PRO A 44 -7.03 -14.62 16.01
N GLN A 45 -5.94 -13.99 15.56
CA GLN A 45 -4.73 -13.81 16.36
C GLN A 45 -4.69 -12.42 16.99
N THR A 46 -4.36 -12.35 18.29
CA THR A 46 -4.07 -11.09 18.98
C THR A 46 -2.62 -10.70 18.75
N TRP A 47 -2.40 -9.52 18.16
CA TRP A 47 -1.09 -9.02 17.75
C TRP A 47 -0.46 -8.09 18.78
N HIS A 48 -1.27 -7.38 19.56
CA HIS A 48 -0.80 -6.37 20.50
C HIS A 48 -1.84 -6.07 21.58
N SER A 49 -1.37 -5.61 22.74
CA SER A 49 -2.22 -5.09 23.80
C SER A 49 -1.57 -3.88 24.45
N PHE A 50 -2.36 -2.87 24.76
CA PHE A 50 -1.86 -1.60 25.27
C PHE A 50 -2.87 -0.94 26.21
N LYS A 51 -2.43 0.14 26.87
CA LYS A 51 -3.29 0.97 27.72
C LYS A 51 -3.30 2.40 27.21
N THR A 52 -4.47 3.01 27.17
CA THR A 52 -4.63 4.44 26.89
C THR A 52 -5.88 4.98 27.58
N ILE A 53 -6.07 6.30 27.55
CA ILE A 53 -7.24 6.94 28.15
C ILE A 53 -8.49 6.54 27.36
N ASP A 54 -9.50 6.10 28.08
CA ASP A 54 -10.85 5.87 27.58
C ASP A 54 -11.60 7.20 27.49
N PRO A 55 -12.17 7.54 26.32
CA PRO A 55 -12.80 8.84 26.11
C PRO A 55 -14.08 9.04 26.93
N ASP A 56 -14.78 7.95 27.28
CA ASP A 56 -16.07 8.01 27.95
C ASP A 56 -15.89 8.17 29.48
N THR A 57 -14.85 7.55 30.03
CA THR A 57 -14.58 7.55 31.48
C THR A 57 -13.42 8.47 31.89
N SER A 58 -12.61 8.92 30.94
CA SER A 58 -11.33 9.62 31.18
C SER A 58 -10.34 8.83 32.07
N GLN A 59 -10.53 7.52 32.19
CA GLN A 59 -9.66 6.62 32.96
C GLN A 59 -8.77 5.79 32.02
N LEU A 60 -7.68 5.25 32.56
CA LEU A 60 -6.83 4.34 31.81
C LEU A 60 -7.57 3.00 31.58
N ALA A 61 -7.82 2.66 30.32
CA ALA A 61 -8.40 1.38 29.93
C ALA A 61 -7.41 0.54 29.10
N ARG A 62 -7.66 -0.77 29.04
CA ARG A 62 -6.90 -1.72 28.24
C ARG A 62 -7.57 -1.95 26.90
N TYR A 63 -6.76 -2.11 25.87
CA TYR A 63 -7.16 -2.33 24.49
C TYR A 63 -6.29 -3.43 23.90
N HIS A 64 -6.81 -4.12 22.89
CA HIS A 64 -6.05 -5.11 22.14
C HIS A 64 -6.32 -4.97 20.65
N VAL A 65 -5.29 -5.30 19.85
CA VAL A 65 -5.36 -5.35 18.41
C VAL A 65 -5.27 -6.80 17.99
N GLN A 66 -6.22 -7.25 17.16
CA GLN A 66 -6.29 -8.61 16.66
C GLN A 66 -6.64 -8.63 15.17
N ASP A 67 -6.56 -9.82 14.55
CA ASP A 67 -7.16 -10.04 13.23
C ASP A 67 -8.63 -9.63 13.22
N LEU A 68 -9.08 -9.01 12.12
CA LEU A 68 -10.49 -8.72 11.89
C LEU A 68 -11.29 -10.03 11.81
N PRO A 69 -12.25 -10.28 12.73
CA PRO A 69 -13.11 -11.46 12.66
C PRO A 69 -13.92 -11.51 11.35
N GLU A 70 -14.23 -12.71 10.87
CA GLU A 70 -14.91 -12.93 9.59
C GLU A 70 -16.30 -12.30 9.60
N GLU A 71 -17.00 -12.46 10.72
CA GLU A 71 -18.34 -11.95 11.02
C GLU A 71 -18.39 -10.41 11.09
N CYS A 72 -17.26 -9.75 11.38
CA CYS A 72 -17.18 -8.29 11.50
C CYS A 72 -16.79 -7.60 10.18
N ARG A 73 -16.61 -8.33 9.07
CA ARG A 73 -16.11 -7.75 7.81
C ARG A 73 -17.02 -6.69 7.21
N GLU A 74 -18.31 -6.97 7.10
CA GLU A 74 -19.24 -5.99 6.54
C GLU A 74 -19.41 -4.77 7.46
N GLU A 75 -19.43 -4.98 8.78
CA GLU A 75 -19.41 -3.88 9.74
C GLU A 75 -18.17 -2.99 9.57
N ALA A 76 -16.99 -3.59 9.38
CA ALA A 76 -15.76 -2.85 9.15
C ALA A 76 -15.81 -2.03 7.86
N VAL A 77 -16.30 -2.62 6.75
CA VAL A 77 -16.49 -1.91 5.47
C VAL A 77 -17.47 -0.74 5.63
N ASP A 78 -18.53 -0.93 6.41
CA ASP A 78 -19.50 0.12 6.67
C ASP A 78 -18.96 1.25 7.55
N LEU A 79 -18.16 0.93 8.57
CA LEU A 79 -17.48 1.94 9.39
C LEU A 79 -16.47 2.74 8.57
N LEU A 80 -15.70 2.09 7.70
CA LEU A 80 -14.79 2.77 6.77
C LEU A 80 -15.54 3.70 5.83
N GLY A 81 -16.62 3.21 5.22
CA GLY A 81 -17.43 4.04 4.33
C GLY A 81 -18.09 5.22 5.03
N ARG A 82 -18.46 5.08 6.30
CA ARG A 82 -19.09 6.16 7.09
C ARG A 82 -18.10 7.16 7.69
N HIS A 83 -16.92 6.71 8.11
CA HIS A 83 -16.02 7.52 8.94
C HIS A 83 -14.63 7.73 8.34
N PHE A 84 -14.12 6.82 7.51
CA PHE A 84 -12.84 6.98 6.84
C PHE A 84 -13.00 7.71 5.51
N LEU A 85 -13.93 7.26 4.67
CA LEU A 85 -14.14 7.78 3.33
C LEU A 85 -14.33 9.31 3.26
N PRO A 86 -15.18 9.95 4.11
CA PRO A 86 -15.35 11.41 4.07
C PRO A 86 -14.16 12.18 4.66
N ASP A 87 -13.32 11.54 5.47
CA ASP A 87 -12.20 12.15 6.18
C ASP A 87 -10.86 11.97 5.44
N GLU A 88 -10.76 10.97 4.54
CA GLU A 88 -9.54 10.67 3.80
C GLU A 88 -9.24 11.79 2.79
N PRO A 89 -8.04 12.42 2.84
CA PRO A 89 -7.72 13.62 2.06
C PRO A 89 -7.97 13.50 0.55
N LEU A 90 -7.55 12.40 -0.08
CA LEU A 90 -7.67 12.22 -1.54
C LEU A 90 -9.14 12.00 -1.94
N CYS A 91 -9.84 11.15 -1.19
CA CYS A 91 -11.23 10.82 -1.40
C CYS A 91 -12.13 12.05 -1.22
N ARG A 92 -11.88 12.84 -0.17
CA ARG A 92 -12.62 14.07 0.10
C ARG A 92 -12.42 15.11 -1.00
N ALA A 93 -11.17 15.31 -1.43
CA ALA A 93 -10.84 16.29 -2.47
C ALA A 93 -11.52 15.96 -3.80
N LEU A 94 -11.66 14.68 -4.12
CA LEU A 94 -12.32 14.19 -5.33
C LEU A 94 -13.83 13.98 -5.16
N ARG A 95 -14.40 14.27 -3.98
CA ARG A 95 -15.82 14.08 -3.69
C ARG A 95 -16.27 12.64 -3.97
N ILE A 96 -15.46 11.68 -3.55
CA ILE A 96 -15.75 10.25 -3.62
C ILE A 96 -16.97 9.88 -2.78
N PRO A 97 -17.15 10.37 -1.52
CA PRO A 97 -18.33 10.04 -0.71
C PRO A 97 -19.65 10.42 -1.39
N GLU A 98 -19.67 11.48 -2.19
CA GLU A 98 -20.84 11.96 -2.93
C GLU A 98 -21.01 11.30 -4.31
N ASP A 99 -20.06 10.47 -4.74
CA ASP A 99 -20.11 9.74 -5.99
C ASP A 99 -20.45 8.26 -5.74
N PRO A 100 -21.70 7.82 -6.02
CA PRO A 100 -22.13 6.46 -5.72
C PRO A 100 -21.30 5.38 -6.41
N THR A 101 -20.83 5.65 -7.64
CA THR A 101 -19.99 4.72 -8.40
C THR A 101 -18.66 4.50 -7.69
N SER A 102 -17.92 5.57 -7.39
CA SER A 102 -16.64 5.49 -6.68
C SER A 102 -16.79 4.91 -5.27
N SER A 103 -17.81 5.35 -4.53
CA SER A 103 -18.06 4.87 -3.16
C SER A 103 -18.38 3.38 -3.14
N SER A 104 -19.22 2.90 -4.06
CA SER A 104 -19.57 1.48 -4.15
C SER A 104 -18.38 0.63 -4.60
N GLU A 105 -17.60 1.13 -5.55
CA GLU A 105 -16.41 0.45 -6.04
C GLU A 105 -15.32 0.34 -4.97
N LEU A 106 -15.05 1.41 -4.20
CA LEU A 106 -14.10 1.36 -3.10
C LEU A 106 -14.54 0.42 -1.99
N ARG A 107 -15.84 0.35 -1.69
CA ARG A 107 -16.39 -0.65 -0.75
C ARG A 107 -16.22 -2.08 -1.26
N ARG A 108 -16.39 -2.32 -2.57
CA ARG A 108 -16.09 -3.62 -3.20
C ARG A 108 -14.62 -3.99 -3.00
N ILE A 109 -13.71 -3.07 -3.27
CA ILE A 109 -12.27 -3.27 -3.07
C ILE A 109 -11.97 -3.58 -1.61
N TRP A 110 -12.54 -2.85 -0.65
CA TRP A 110 -12.34 -3.15 0.77
C TRP A 110 -12.81 -4.56 1.15
N ARG A 111 -13.95 -5.04 0.62
CA ARG A 111 -14.37 -6.43 0.82
C ARG A 111 -13.34 -7.42 0.27
N GLU A 112 -12.82 -7.17 -0.92
CA GLU A 112 -11.77 -8.02 -1.53
C GLU A 112 -10.50 -8.04 -0.67
N LEU A 113 -10.07 -6.88 -0.15
CA LEU A 113 -8.91 -6.78 0.74
C LEU A 113 -9.11 -7.56 2.05
N THR A 114 -10.30 -7.49 2.66
CA THR A 114 -10.60 -8.28 3.87
C THR A 114 -10.54 -9.79 3.62
N GLY A 115 -10.74 -10.24 2.37
CA GLY A 115 -10.59 -11.63 1.95
C GLY A 115 -9.17 -12.17 2.09
N GLN A 116 -8.14 -11.30 2.13
CA GLN A 116 -6.76 -11.71 2.43
C GLN A 116 -6.55 -12.13 3.88
N ARG A 117 -7.55 -11.89 4.76
CA ARG A 117 -7.53 -12.31 6.17
C ARG A 117 -6.32 -11.76 6.93
N ILE A 118 -5.89 -10.54 6.65
CA ILE A 118 -4.78 -9.86 7.34
C ILE A 118 -5.17 -8.48 7.88
N ALA A 119 -6.35 -7.96 7.53
CA ALA A 119 -6.92 -6.78 8.15
C ALA A 119 -7.00 -6.95 9.68
N GLN A 120 -6.81 -5.86 10.42
CA GLN A 120 -6.79 -5.86 11.88
C GLN A 120 -7.81 -4.88 12.45
N VAL A 121 -8.25 -5.19 13.67
CA VAL A 121 -9.24 -4.43 14.44
C VAL A 121 -8.74 -4.23 15.86
N CYS A 122 -9.08 -3.08 16.45
CA CYS A 122 -8.84 -2.78 17.85
C CYS A 122 -10.14 -2.78 18.63
N TYR A 123 -10.15 -3.43 19.78
CA TYR A 123 -11.23 -3.40 20.75
C TYR A 123 -10.73 -2.90 22.11
N ARG A 124 -11.64 -2.32 22.89
CA ARG A 124 -11.44 -2.13 24.32
C ARG A 124 -11.67 -3.48 25.03
N GLU A 125 -10.85 -3.83 26.01
CA GLU A 125 -11.08 -5.06 26.80
C GLU A 125 -12.49 -5.05 27.41
N ALA A 126 -13.16 -6.21 27.41
CA ALA A 126 -14.54 -6.41 27.87
C ALA A 126 -15.61 -5.59 27.11
N SER A 127 -15.34 -5.20 25.86
CA SER A 127 -16.27 -4.47 24.99
C SER A 127 -16.08 -4.92 23.54
N ASP A 128 -17.16 -5.25 22.85
CA ASP A 128 -17.12 -5.60 21.42
C ASP A 128 -17.17 -4.35 20.51
N GLU A 129 -16.91 -3.17 21.07
CA GLU A 129 -16.93 -1.91 20.32
C GLU A 129 -15.66 -1.77 19.49
N ILE A 130 -15.81 -1.67 18.17
CA ILE A 130 -14.70 -1.40 17.25
C ILE A 130 -14.14 0.01 17.54
N VAL A 131 -12.90 0.06 18.01
CA VAL A 131 -12.17 1.29 18.33
C VAL A 131 -11.41 1.81 17.10
N ALA A 132 -10.80 0.90 16.35
CA ALA A 132 -10.03 1.20 15.16
C ALA A 132 -9.97 0.01 14.19
N LEU A 133 -9.72 0.29 12.92
CA LEU A 133 -9.54 -0.67 11.84
C LEU A 133 -8.31 -0.29 11.02
N ASP A 134 -7.55 -1.27 10.56
CA ASP A 134 -6.53 -1.08 9.52
C ASP A 134 -6.70 -2.19 8.49
N LEU A 135 -7.15 -1.83 7.28
CA LEU A 135 -7.32 -2.77 6.17
C LEU A 135 -5.97 -3.11 5.56
N LEU A 136 -5.16 -3.82 6.33
CA LEU A 136 -3.92 -4.39 5.86
C LEU A 136 -4.18 -5.31 4.67
N ASN A 137 -3.25 -5.27 3.73
CA ASN A 137 -3.23 -6.14 2.56
C ASN A 137 -1.77 -6.39 2.16
N VAL A 138 -1.53 -7.49 1.47
CA VAL A 138 -0.25 -7.79 0.85
C VAL A 138 -0.36 -7.47 -0.63
N VAL A 139 0.64 -6.75 -1.13
CA VAL A 139 0.76 -6.39 -2.55
C VAL A 139 2.05 -6.95 -3.11
N GLY A 140 1.95 -7.59 -4.27
CA GLY A 140 3.05 -8.12 -5.06
C GLY A 140 3.54 -7.12 -6.09
N LYS A 141 4.76 -7.36 -6.58
CA LYS A 141 5.32 -6.56 -7.67
C LYS A 141 4.49 -6.72 -8.95
N GLY A 142 3.98 -5.59 -9.45
CA GLY A 142 3.18 -5.57 -10.68
C GLY A 142 1.69 -5.83 -10.46
N ASP A 143 1.24 -5.96 -9.21
CA ASP A 143 -0.18 -5.91 -8.88
C ASP A 143 -0.76 -4.58 -9.36
N ARG A 144 -1.89 -4.66 -10.06
CA ARG A 144 -2.64 -3.50 -10.56
C ARG A 144 -4.08 -3.64 -10.14
N LEU A 145 -4.66 -2.53 -9.71
CA LEU A 145 -6.06 -2.47 -9.39
C LEU A 145 -6.79 -1.78 -10.53
N GLU A 146 -7.65 -2.52 -11.22
CA GLU A 146 -8.51 -1.95 -12.25
C GLU A 146 -9.76 -1.38 -11.60
N VAL A 147 -10.01 -0.09 -11.84
CA VAL A 147 -11.20 0.62 -11.37
C VAL A 147 -11.92 1.28 -12.52
N GLN A 148 -13.25 1.24 -12.46
CA GLN A 148 -14.12 1.84 -13.45
C GLN A 148 -14.33 3.33 -13.19
N SER A 149 -14.35 3.74 -11.92
CA SER A 149 -14.48 5.14 -11.56
C SER A 149 -13.21 5.93 -11.90
N GLU A 150 -13.37 6.98 -12.70
CA GLU A 150 -12.29 7.92 -12.98
C GLU A 150 -11.77 8.60 -11.71
N ARG A 151 -12.68 9.02 -10.81
CA ARG A 151 -12.30 9.71 -9.56
C ARG A 151 -11.52 8.76 -8.66
N LEU A 152 -11.99 7.53 -8.49
CA LEU A 152 -11.27 6.54 -7.70
C LEU A 152 -9.94 6.16 -8.36
N GLY A 153 -9.91 6.07 -9.70
CA GLY A 153 -8.69 5.86 -10.47
C GLY A 153 -7.65 6.96 -10.23
N ARG A 154 -8.07 8.22 -10.08
CA ARG A 154 -7.15 9.30 -9.69
C ARG A 154 -6.54 9.06 -8.31
N VAL A 155 -7.30 8.57 -7.32
CA VAL A 155 -6.76 8.21 -5.99
C VAL A 155 -5.68 7.13 -6.10
N PHE A 156 -5.95 6.04 -6.82
CA PHE A 156 -4.99 4.94 -6.96
C PHE A 156 -3.73 5.35 -7.74
N LYS A 157 -3.86 6.21 -8.75
CA LYS A 157 -2.72 6.77 -9.49
C LYS A 157 -1.74 7.52 -8.58
N VAL A 158 -2.21 8.21 -7.55
CA VAL A 158 -1.32 8.84 -6.56
C VAL A 158 -0.48 7.78 -5.85
N GLY A 159 -1.12 6.68 -5.43
CA GLY A 159 -0.45 5.55 -4.80
C GLY A 159 0.59 4.91 -5.73
N GLU A 160 0.20 4.64 -6.97
CA GLU A 160 1.07 4.09 -8.02
C GLU A 160 2.28 4.98 -8.26
N LEU A 161 2.08 6.28 -8.47
CA LEU A 161 3.15 7.27 -8.68
C LEU A 161 4.19 7.25 -7.56
N LEU A 162 3.74 7.32 -6.31
CA LEU A 162 4.64 7.33 -5.16
C LEU A 162 5.38 5.99 -5.02
N CYS A 163 4.70 4.86 -5.25
CA CYS A 163 5.30 3.53 -5.21
C CYS A 163 6.34 3.33 -6.33
N GLU A 164 6.06 3.80 -7.55
CA GLU A 164 7.00 3.78 -8.68
C GLU A 164 8.24 4.61 -8.38
N ARG A 165 8.07 5.84 -7.87
CA ARG A 165 9.21 6.69 -7.44
C ARG A 165 10.01 6.07 -6.29
N GLY A 166 9.33 5.36 -5.40
CA GLY A 166 9.96 4.70 -4.27
C GLY A 166 10.79 3.49 -4.66
N ASP A 167 10.45 2.82 -5.76
CA ASP A 167 11.07 1.60 -6.30
C ASP A 167 11.32 0.52 -5.23
N LEU A 168 10.32 0.32 -4.37
CA LEU A 168 10.49 -0.44 -3.13
C LEU A 168 10.82 -1.92 -3.37
N PHE A 169 10.19 -2.54 -4.36
CA PHE A 169 10.40 -3.96 -4.67
C PHE A 169 11.85 -4.24 -5.10
N GLU A 170 12.43 -3.40 -5.95
CA GLU A 170 13.83 -3.53 -6.37
C GLU A 170 14.80 -3.16 -5.24
N ARG A 171 14.60 -2.00 -4.60
CA ARG A 171 15.50 -1.50 -3.56
C ARG A 171 15.60 -2.44 -2.37
N TYR A 172 14.49 -3.03 -1.95
CA TYR A 172 14.44 -3.96 -0.82
C TYR A 172 14.51 -5.43 -1.21
N LYS A 173 14.63 -5.75 -2.52
CA LYS A 173 14.62 -7.13 -3.04
C LYS A 173 13.47 -7.94 -2.43
N ALA A 174 12.28 -7.35 -2.50
CA ALA A 174 11.05 -7.89 -1.94
C ALA A 174 10.13 -8.30 -3.09
N GLU A 175 9.46 -9.44 -2.93
CA GLU A 175 8.42 -9.90 -3.86
C GLU A 175 7.05 -9.35 -3.46
N PHE A 176 6.82 -9.29 -2.14
CA PHE A 176 5.61 -8.84 -1.49
C PHE A 176 5.94 -7.84 -0.39
N LEU A 177 5.01 -6.91 -0.13
CA LEU A 177 5.08 -5.99 1.00
C LEU A 177 3.72 -5.88 1.70
N LEU A 178 3.74 -5.56 3.00
CA LEU A 178 2.52 -5.27 3.75
C LEU A 178 2.10 -3.82 3.50
N SER A 179 0.95 -3.61 2.88
CA SER A 179 0.33 -2.30 2.69
C SER A 179 -0.96 -2.14 3.48
N SER A 180 -1.70 -1.07 3.22
CA SER A 180 -3.02 -0.82 3.80
C SER A 180 -3.93 -0.06 2.83
N GLY A 181 -5.19 -0.50 2.77
CA GLY A 181 -6.29 0.17 2.08
C GLY A 181 -7.05 1.20 2.91
N GLY A 182 -6.65 1.44 4.16
CA GLY A 182 -7.24 2.45 5.04
C GLY A 182 -7.05 2.15 6.53
N LEU A 183 -6.63 3.16 7.29
CA LEU A 183 -6.55 3.13 8.75
C LEU A 183 -7.57 4.10 9.33
N LEU A 184 -8.57 3.54 10.01
CA LEU A 184 -9.62 4.28 10.70
C LEU A 184 -9.44 4.18 12.21
N VAL A 185 -9.42 5.33 12.88
CA VAL A 185 -9.72 5.42 14.31
C VAL A 185 -11.07 6.10 14.45
N MET A 186 -11.98 5.45 15.17
CA MET A 186 -13.32 5.99 15.38
C MET A 186 -13.25 7.38 16.02
N PRO A 187 -14.11 8.34 15.61
CA PRO A 187 -13.95 9.75 15.98
C PRO A 187 -13.74 10.03 17.48
N LYS A 188 -14.51 9.37 18.36
CA LYS A 188 -14.39 9.55 19.81
C LYS A 188 -13.06 9.07 20.41
N TYR A 189 -12.34 8.19 19.71
CA TYR A 189 -11.06 7.63 20.14
C TYR A 189 -9.83 8.33 19.53
N ARG A 190 -10.03 9.39 18.73
CA ARG A 190 -8.93 10.17 18.16
C ARG A 190 -8.20 10.96 19.26
N GLY A 191 -6.91 11.20 19.07
CA GLY A 191 -6.06 11.88 20.06
C GLY A 191 -5.46 10.98 21.14
N PHE A 192 -5.96 9.76 21.31
CA PHE A 192 -5.48 8.80 22.34
C PHE A 192 -4.39 7.83 21.84
N LYS A 193 -3.64 8.22 20.80
CA LYS A 193 -2.51 7.49 20.21
C LYS A 193 -2.84 6.11 19.63
N ILE A 194 -4.11 5.73 19.48
CA ILE A 194 -4.53 4.43 18.97
C ILE A 194 -3.99 4.14 17.56
N ALA A 195 -3.96 5.13 16.66
CA ALA A 195 -3.35 4.94 15.33
C ALA A 195 -1.87 4.54 15.41
N THR A 196 -1.12 5.05 16.41
CA THR A 196 0.28 4.66 16.63
C THR A 196 0.37 3.21 17.08
N GLU A 197 -0.53 2.76 17.96
CA GLU A 197 -0.56 1.37 18.43
C GLU A 197 -1.03 0.40 17.36
N MET A 198 -1.97 0.79 16.49
CA MET A 198 -2.35 0.02 15.28
C MET A 198 -1.17 -0.16 14.33
N LEU A 199 -0.36 0.89 14.10
CA LEU A 199 0.81 0.79 13.23
C LEU A 199 1.95 -0.02 13.85
N ARG A 200 2.05 -0.06 15.19
CA ARG A 200 3.08 -0.83 15.91
C ARG A 200 2.99 -2.33 15.65
N THR A 201 1.79 -2.85 15.41
CA THR A 201 1.58 -4.29 15.13
C THR A 201 2.22 -4.75 13.83
N ARG A 202 2.44 -3.83 12.87
CA ARG A 202 2.89 -4.17 11.52
C ARG A 202 4.24 -4.88 11.49
N ARG A 203 5.12 -4.63 12.46
CA ARG A 203 6.38 -5.37 12.58
C ARG A 203 6.12 -6.85 12.84
N VAL A 204 5.38 -7.16 13.91
CA VAL A 204 5.06 -8.54 14.31
C VAL A 204 4.22 -9.25 13.25
N ILE A 205 3.28 -8.54 12.61
CA ILE A 205 2.50 -9.09 11.50
C ILE A 205 3.42 -9.42 10.32
N CYS A 206 4.30 -8.51 9.89
CA CYS A 206 5.26 -8.80 8.83
C CYS A 206 6.14 -10.02 9.15
N GLU A 207 6.69 -10.11 10.37
CA GLU A 207 7.48 -11.27 10.83
C GLU A 207 6.67 -12.58 10.70
N ALA A 208 5.44 -12.59 11.21
CA ALA A 208 4.55 -13.75 11.15
C ALA A 208 4.17 -14.15 9.70
N MET A 209 4.09 -13.18 8.79
CA MET A 209 3.74 -13.38 7.39
C MET A 209 4.94 -13.65 6.47
N GLY A 210 6.17 -13.60 7.01
CA GLY A 210 7.40 -13.72 6.22
C GLY A 210 7.66 -12.52 5.29
N LEU A 211 7.17 -11.33 5.64
CA LEU A 211 7.31 -10.10 4.86
C LEU A 211 8.47 -9.26 5.39
N LYS A 212 9.32 -8.77 4.48
CA LYS A 212 10.50 -7.96 4.83
C LYS A 212 10.18 -6.51 5.19
N LEU A 213 9.06 -5.98 4.69
CA LEU A 213 8.70 -4.58 4.90
C LEU A 213 7.20 -4.36 4.90
N SER A 214 6.80 -3.33 5.64
CA SER A 214 5.52 -2.64 5.42
C SER A 214 5.76 -1.34 4.68
N ALA A 215 4.92 -1.01 3.71
CA ALA A 215 4.94 0.26 3.01
C ALA A 215 3.54 0.80 2.79
N THR A 216 3.32 2.07 3.04
CA THR A 216 2.01 2.71 2.88
C THR A 216 2.15 4.16 2.51
N VAL A 217 1.23 4.63 1.66
CA VAL A 217 1.07 6.05 1.37
C VAL A 217 0.21 6.69 2.47
N PHE A 218 0.81 7.56 3.26
CA PHE A 218 0.16 8.29 4.33
C PHE A 218 -0.23 9.69 3.84
N THR A 219 -1.52 9.95 3.76
CA THR A 219 -2.08 11.15 3.09
C THR A 219 -2.33 12.32 4.04
N SER A 220 -2.40 12.08 5.36
CA SER A 220 -2.72 13.10 6.37
C SER A 220 -1.59 13.29 7.40
N PRO A 221 -1.43 14.49 7.99
CA PRO A 221 -0.41 14.74 9.01
C PRO A 221 -0.51 13.82 10.24
N GLY A 222 -1.75 13.48 10.64
CA GLY A 222 -1.99 12.61 11.79
C GLY A 222 -1.46 11.20 11.57
N SER A 223 -1.72 10.62 10.40
CA SER A 223 -1.24 9.28 10.04
C SER A 223 0.27 9.25 9.81
N GLN A 224 0.84 10.26 9.14
CA GLN A 224 2.29 10.43 8.97
C GLN A 224 3.02 10.54 10.32
N THR A 225 2.46 11.31 11.26
CA THR A 225 3.04 11.46 12.61
C THR A 225 2.99 10.15 13.39
N ALA A 226 1.89 9.41 13.31
CA ALA A 226 1.76 8.09 13.94
C ALA A 226 2.79 7.11 13.36
N ALA A 227 2.93 7.05 12.03
CA ALA A 227 3.90 6.18 11.36
C ALA A 227 5.34 6.50 11.79
N LYS A 228 5.72 7.79 11.78
CA LYS A 228 7.06 8.22 12.22
C LYS A 228 7.38 7.80 13.66
N LYS A 229 6.41 7.86 14.58
CA LYS A 229 6.58 7.41 15.97
C LYS A 229 6.84 5.92 16.12
N VAL A 230 6.35 5.10 15.18
CA VAL A 230 6.60 3.65 15.14
C VAL A 230 7.94 3.32 14.46
N GLY A 231 8.58 4.30 13.83
CA GLY A 231 9.86 4.13 13.15
C GLY A 231 9.76 3.97 11.63
N PHE A 232 8.60 4.30 11.04
CA PHE A 232 8.51 4.38 9.58
C PHE A 232 9.45 5.48 9.05
N LYS A 233 10.17 5.17 7.97
CA LYS A 233 11.05 6.10 7.24
C LYS A 233 10.32 6.67 6.04
N GLU A 234 10.56 7.94 5.73
CA GLU A 234 10.01 8.60 4.54
C GLU A 234 10.85 8.19 3.31
N GLU A 235 10.23 7.55 2.33
CA GLU A 235 10.90 7.14 1.08
C GLU A 235 10.66 8.15 -0.03
N VAL A 236 9.41 8.60 -0.17
CA VAL A 236 8.99 9.61 -1.13
C VAL A 236 8.13 10.62 -0.38
N VAL A 237 8.48 11.89 -0.50
CA VAL A 237 7.72 13.02 0.04
C VAL A 237 7.36 13.92 -1.13
N MET A 238 6.07 14.06 -1.40
CA MET A 238 5.55 14.87 -2.49
C MET A 238 4.56 15.89 -1.92
N SER A 239 4.63 17.13 -2.39
CA SER A 239 3.64 18.13 -1.99
C SER A 239 2.34 17.93 -2.76
N TYR A 240 1.20 18.30 -2.17
CA TYR A 240 -0.07 18.27 -2.92
C TYR A 240 -0.08 19.29 -4.08
N GLU A 241 0.74 20.33 -4.01
CA GLU A 241 0.94 21.29 -5.11
C GLU A 241 1.67 20.66 -6.31
N GLU A 242 2.72 19.88 -6.06
CA GLU A 242 3.43 19.09 -7.08
C GLU A 242 2.47 18.06 -7.70
N LEU A 243 1.75 17.31 -6.85
CA LEU A 243 0.78 16.31 -7.31
C LEU A 243 -0.29 16.90 -8.24
N ARG A 244 -0.81 18.09 -7.92
CA ARG A 244 -1.80 18.78 -8.75
C ARG A 244 -1.25 19.12 -10.14
N THR A 245 0.04 19.46 -10.21
CA THR A 245 0.70 19.81 -11.48
C THR A 245 0.90 18.58 -12.36
N GLU A 246 1.16 17.42 -11.76
CA GLU A 246 1.43 16.18 -12.50
C GLU A 246 0.17 15.39 -12.89
N HIS A 247 -0.89 15.46 -12.08
CA HIS A 247 -2.03 14.53 -12.19
C HIS A 247 -3.43 15.15 -12.19
N ASP A 248 -3.57 16.48 -12.39
CA ASP A 248 -4.87 17.17 -12.34
C ASP A 248 -5.68 16.77 -11.09
N PHE A 249 -5.10 17.07 -9.92
CA PHE A 249 -5.67 16.72 -8.62
C PHE A 249 -6.21 17.97 -7.90
N PRO A 250 -7.42 17.95 -7.32
CA PRO A 250 -7.95 19.11 -6.59
C PRO A 250 -7.09 19.51 -5.39
N GLU A 251 -7.30 20.73 -4.89
CA GLU A 251 -6.58 21.21 -3.72
C GLU A 251 -6.90 20.37 -2.47
N VAL A 252 -5.85 20.04 -1.72
CA VAL A 252 -5.92 19.35 -0.42
C VAL A 252 -5.33 20.28 0.64
N ASN A 253 -6.01 20.42 1.77
CA ASN A 253 -5.62 21.33 2.86
C ASN A 253 -4.40 20.83 3.69
N TYR A 254 -3.59 19.95 3.11
CA TYR A 254 -2.39 19.39 3.71
C TYR A 254 -1.20 19.65 2.81
N LYS A 255 -0.01 19.65 3.40
CA LYS A 255 1.20 20.00 2.66
C LYS A 255 1.76 18.84 1.84
N PHE A 256 1.74 17.62 2.39
CA PHE A 256 2.45 16.49 1.81
C PHE A 256 1.64 15.20 1.83
N VAL A 257 1.84 14.40 0.80
CA VAL A 257 1.56 12.96 0.75
C VAL A 257 2.89 12.22 0.80
N LYS A 258 2.97 11.12 1.56
CA LYS A 258 4.24 10.44 1.85
C LYS A 258 4.13 8.94 1.69
N LEU A 259 5.00 8.34 0.89
CA LEU A 259 5.26 6.91 0.95
C LEU A 259 6.27 6.68 2.08
N MET A 260 5.88 5.86 3.05
CA MET A 260 6.74 5.54 4.18
C MET A 260 6.86 4.03 4.36
N THR A 261 8.02 3.59 4.82
CA THR A 261 8.36 2.16 4.98
C THR A 261 8.78 1.83 6.40
N LEU A 262 8.44 0.63 6.85
CA LEU A 262 8.94 0.02 8.07
C LEU A 262 9.61 -1.29 7.67
N LEU A 263 10.94 -1.32 7.78
CA LEU A 263 11.73 -2.53 7.56
C LEU A 263 11.60 -3.46 8.77
N VAL A 264 11.47 -4.74 8.46
CA VAL A 264 11.47 -5.85 9.42
C VAL A 264 12.75 -6.63 9.13
N GLU A 265 13.66 -6.61 10.10
CA GLU A 265 14.98 -7.24 9.99
C GLU A 265 14.90 -8.77 10.14
#